data_AF-X1STL1-F1
#
_entry.id   AF-X1STL1-F1
#
_cell.length_a   1.000
_cell.length_b   1.000
_cell.length_c   1.000
_cell.angle_alpha   90.00
_cell.angle_beta   90.00
_cell.angle_gamma   90.00
#
_symmetry.space_group_name_H-M   'P 1'
#
loop_
_entity.id
_entity.type
_entity.pdbx_description
1 polymer ?
#
loop_
_entity_poly.entity_id
_entity_poly.type
_entity_poly.pdbx_seq_one_letter_code
_entity_poly.pdbx_strand_id
1 'polypeptide(L)'
;REAPTKAKLKFRTEYHRDRDRILWSKAFKRLQHKTQVFPHYVEDHYKRRLTHSLEVAQIATTVARALRLNEAATEAIALGHDLGHTPFGHAGEKALNKILTAESKVLDPGIRKEIGKLKKLKSKKVPIFGFDHCVHAIEVVSRIEKEYDHETHHGGLNLTFDVRNGILKHMCSREDTKIKKERPFSNIPGVVKFDKYKDFDTNKGSLEAQCVYFADKVTYLLGDIEDSIRSNILKCEELKGSKGDFYRKLEEKYKGYRGKEE
;
A
#
# COMPACT_ATOMS: atom_id res chain seq x y z
N ARG A 1 -17.21 0.85 9.82
CA ARG A 1 -16.73 -0.51 10.15
C ARG A 1 -17.68 -1.51 9.51
N GLU A 2 -17.26 -2.74 9.22
CA GLU A 2 -18.13 -3.76 8.61
C GLU A 2 -19.06 -4.39 9.65
N ALA A 3 -18.58 -4.57 10.87
CA ALA A 3 -19.38 -5.00 12.01
C ALA A 3 -19.57 -3.85 13.03
N PRO A 4 -20.77 -3.73 13.64
CA PRO A 4 -21.04 -2.72 14.66
C PRO A 4 -20.13 -2.93 15.87
N THR A 5 -19.59 -1.85 16.41
CA THR A 5 -18.67 -1.89 17.55
C THR A 5 -19.46 -1.84 18.85
N LYS A 6 -19.23 -2.81 19.74
CA LYS A 6 -20.04 -3.00 20.96
C LYS A 6 -19.91 -1.89 22.01
N ALA A 7 -18.85 -1.07 21.97
CA ALA A 7 -18.61 -0.03 22.98
C ALA A 7 -17.86 1.21 22.45
N LYS A 8 -18.29 2.38 22.93
CA LYS A 8 -17.62 3.67 22.75
C LYS A 8 -16.28 3.66 23.49
N LEU A 9 -15.23 4.19 22.87
CA LEU A 9 -13.88 4.19 23.42
C LEU A 9 -13.68 5.41 24.33
N LYS A 10 -13.26 5.18 25.59
CA LYS A 10 -13.04 6.26 26.57
C LYS A 10 -11.76 7.05 26.36
N PHE A 11 -10.68 6.39 25.92
CA PHE A 11 -9.33 6.96 25.89
C PHE A 11 -8.67 7.01 24.52
N ARG A 12 -9.30 6.42 23.49
CA ARG A 12 -8.74 6.32 22.15
C ARG A 12 -9.83 6.58 21.11
N THR A 13 -9.45 7.09 19.94
CA THR A 13 -10.39 7.25 18.82
C THR A 13 -10.55 5.95 18.05
N GLU A 14 -11.52 5.89 17.14
CA GLU A 14 -11.69 4.73 16.25
C GLU A 14 -10.44 4.47 15.39
N TYR A 15 -9.68 5.50 15.03
CA TYR A 15 -8.43 5.37 14.25
C TYR A 15 -7.27 4.85 15.09
N HIS A 16 -7.18 5.24 16.37
CA HIS A 16 -6.23 4.61 17.29
C HIS A 16 -6.54 3.11 17.45
N ARG A 17 -7.81 2.74 17.56
CA ARG A 17 -8.22 1.32 17.58
C ARG A 17 -7.79 0.62 16.30
N ASP A 18 -7.97 1.23 15.13
CA ASP A 18 -7.55 0.63 13.85
C ASP A 18 -6.04 0.43 13.77
N ARG A 19 -5.25 1.44 14.15
CA ARG A 19 -3.80 1.36 14.24
C ARG A 19 -3.37 0.19 15.13
N ASP A 20 -3.93 0.11 16.33
CA ASP A 20 -3.59 -0.96 17.28
C ASP A 20 -3.92 -2.34 16.68
N ARG A 21 -5.09 -2.49 16.04
CA ARG A 21 -5.48 -3.76 15.41
C ARG A 21 -4.52 -4.17 14.29
N ILE A 22 -4.06 -3.22 13.48
CA ILE A 22 -3.06 -3.47 12.44
C ILE A 22 -1.74 -3.90 13.08
N LEU A 23 -1.23 -3.12 14.03
CA LEU A 23 0.05 -3.34 14.70
C LEU A 23 0.15 -4.73 15.34
N TRP A 24 -0.93 -5.20 15.96
CA TRP A 24 -0.95 -6.49 16.65
C TRP A 24 -1.23 -7.70 15.73
N SER A 25 -1.62 -7.46 14.48
CA SER A 25 -2.00 -8.50 13.53
C SER A 25 -0.84 -9.43 13.15
N LYS A 26 -1.15 -10.70 12.88
CA LYS A 26 -0.21 -11.66 12.27
C LYS A 26 0.37 -11.14 10.96
N ALA A 27 -0.45 -10.55 10.08
CA ALA A 27 0.01 -9.99 8.81
C ALA A 27 1.09 -8.91 9.00
N PHE A 28 0.92 -8.01 9.98
CA PHE A 28 1.92 -6.97 10.27
C PHE A 28 3.22 -7.57 10.81
N LYS A 29 3.13 -8.52 11.75
CA LYS A 29 4.30 -9.24 12.28
C LYS A 29 5.08 -9.97 11.17
N ARG A 30 4.40 -10.55 10.18
CA ARG A 30 5.05 -11.21 9.03
C ARG A 30 5.88 -10.26 8.17
N LEU A 31 5.66 -8.94 8.23
CA LEU A 31 6.49 -7.97 7.51
C LEU A 31 7.95 -8.01 7.96
N GLN A 32 8.24 -8.49 9.18
CA GLN A 32 9.61 -8.70 9.67
C GLN A 32 10.39 -9.72 8.82
N HIS A 33 9.69 -10.61 8.11
CA HIS A 33 10.31 -11.66 7.28
C HIS A 33 10.12 -11.40 5.77
N LYS A 34 9.58 -10.24 5.38
CA LYS A 34 9.46 -9.85 3.98
C LYS A 34 10.57 -8.87 3.61
N THR A 35 11.32 -9.23 2.58
CA THR A 35 12.37 -8.40 2.01
C THR A 35 11.77 -7.18 1.32
N GLN A 36 12.50 -6.06 1.36
CA GLN A 36 12.19 -4.87 0.56
C GLN A 36 12.89 -5.00 -0.81
N VAL A 37 14.20 -4.79 -0.85
CA VAL A 37 15.06 -4.95 -2.03
C VAL A 37 16.11 -6.04 -1.83
N PHE A 38 16.78 -6.04 -0.68
CA PHE A 38 17.87 -6.97 -0.39
C PHE A 38 17.35 -8.27 0.25
N PRO A 39 17.95 -9.44 -0.09
CA PRO A 39 17.56 -10.72 0.50
C PRO A 39 17.93 -10.82 1.98
N HIS A 40 17.18 -11.63 2.73
CA HIS A 40 17.23 -11.75 4.19
C HIS A 40 18.58 -12.26 4.76
N TYR A 41 19.49 -12.77 3.93
CA TYR A 41 20.67 -13.52 4.39
C TYR A 41 21.93 -12.66 4.52
N VAL A 42 21.88 -11.36 4.21
CA VAL A 42 23.08 -10.53 4.04
C VAL A 42 23.50 -9.88 5.36
N GLU A 43 22.57 -9.29 6.12
CA GLU A 43 22.84 -8.60 7.40
C GLU A 43 21.51 -8.18 8.08
N ASP A 44 21.51 -7.96 9.39
CA ASP A 44 20.30 -7.52 10.12
C ASP A 44 19.91 -6.05 9.88
N HIS A 45 20.85 -5.24 9.37
CA HIS A 45 20.63 -3.81 9.13
C HIS A 45 19.91 -3.48 7.82
N TYR A 46 19.74 -4.45 6.91
CA TYR A 46 18.99 -4.22 5.67
C TYR A 46 17.52 -3.99 5.95
N LYS A 47 16.91 -3.04 5.23
CA LYS A 47 15.51 -2.71 5.44
C LYS A 47 14.60 -3.86 5.08
N ARG A 48 13.65 -4.11 5.98
CA ARG A 48 12.56 -5.07 5.82
C ARG A 48 11.26 -4.30 5.62
N ARG A 49 10.19 -4.96 5.16
CA ARG A 49 8.89 -4.30 5.03
C ARG A 49 8.35 -3.75 6.35
N LEU A 50 8.70 -4.40 7.46
CA LEU A 50 8.33 -3.92 8.78
C LEU A 50 9.00 -2.57 9.08
N THR A 51 10.32 -2.48 8.94
CA THR A 51 11.06 -1.24 9.22
C THR A 51 10.69 -0.13 8.22
N HIS A 52 10.50 -0.47 6.94
CA HIS A 52 9.93 0.43 5.93
C HIS A 52 8.57 1.00 6.38
N SER A 53 7.63 0.14 6.79
CA SER A 53 6.30 0.58 7.22
C SER A 53 6.34 1.50 8.45
N LEU A 54 7.28 1.26 9.37
CA LEU A 54 7.49 2.12 10.54
C LEU A 54 8.05 3.50 10.15
N GLU A 55 9.04 3.55 9.25
CA GLU A 55 9.59 4.81 8.73
C GLU A 55 8.53 5.60 7.94
N VAL A 56 7.75 4.93 7.09
CA VAL A 56 6.62 5.54 6.38
C VAL A 56 5.62 6.13 7.37
N ALA A 57 5.27 5.42 8.44
CA ALA A 57 4.36 5.92 9.46
C ALA A 57 4.92 7.17 10.17
N GLN A 58 6.21 7.19 10.49
CA GLN A 58 6.87 8.34 11.12
C GLN A 58 6.87 9.58 10.22
N ILE A 59 7.23 9.42 8.94
CA ILE A 59 7.26 10.54 7.98
C ILE A 59 5.84 11.00 7.67
N ALA A 60 4.91 10.08 7.40
CA ALA A 60 3.53 10.41 7.04
C ALA A 60 2.81 11.17 8.17
N THR A 61 2.99 10.75 9.42
CA THR A 61 2.40 11.45 10.58
C THR A 61 3.01 12.83 10.78
N THR A 62 4.30 13.01 10.50
CA THR A 62 4.95 14.34 10.53
C THR A 62 4.34 15.27 9.49
N VAL A 63 4.15 14.80 8.26
CA VAL A 63 3.48 15.57 7.19
C VAL A 63 2.01 15.87 7.56
N ALA A 64 1.27 14.88 8.05
CA ALA A 64 -0.11 15.04 8.48
C ALA A 64 -0.24 16.08 9.60
N ARG A 65 0.66 16.07 10.58
CA ARG A 65 0.69 17.05 11.67
C ARG A 65 0.93 18.46 11.15
N ALA A 66 1.89 18.65 10.25
CA ALA A 66 2.16 19.96 9.64
C ALA A 66 0.94 20.51 8.88
N LEU A 67 0.17 19.61 8.25
CA LEU A 67 -1.05 19.94 7.51
C LEU A 67 -2.33 19.95 8.38
N ARG A 68 -2.22 19.72 9.69
CA ARG A 68 -3.35 19.62 10.63
C ARG A 68 -4.39 18.55 10.24
N LEU A 69 -3.92 17.44 9.68
CA LEU A 69 -4.72 16.27 9.31
C LEU A 69 -4.82 15.28 10.47
N ASN A 70 -5.59 14.20 10.29
CA ASN A 70 -5.73 13.19 11.33
C ASN A 70 -4.49 12.29 11.41
N GLU A 71 -3.64 12.52 12.42
CA GLU A 71 -2.41 11.74 12.63
C GLU A 71 -2.69 10.26 12.84
N ALA A 72 -3.67 9.90 13.67
CA ALA A 72 -3.99 8.50 13.98
C ALA A 72 -4.53 7.73 12.76
N ALA A 73 -5.33 8.37 11.90
CA ALA A 73 -5.78 7.76 10.66
C ALA A 73 -4.61 7.60 9.66
N THR A 74 -3.75 8.61 9.56
CA THR A 74 -2.55 8.57 8.71
C THR A 74 -1.62 7.44 9.13
N GLU A 75 -1.35 7.32 10.43
CA GLU A 75 -0.53 6.25 11.01
C GLU A 75 -1.14 4.87 10.72
N ALA A 76 -2.45 4.69 10.94
CA ALA A 76 -3.13 3.43 10.65
C ALA A 76 -3.04 3.05 9.17
N ILE A 77 -3.21 4.01 8.25
CA ILE A 77 -3.06 3.78 6.81
C ILE A 77 -1.61 3.37 6.49
N ALA A 78 -0.63 4.09 7.03
CA ALA A 78 0.79 3.81 6.82
C ALA A 78 1.19 2.42 7.32
N LEU A 79 0.76 1.99 8.51
CA LEU A 79 1.07 0.64 8.99
C LEU A 79 0.35 -0.45 8.19
N GLY A 80 -0.81 -0.13 7.59
CA GLY A 80 -1.62 -1.07 6.83
C GLY A 80 -1.24 -1.22 5.35
N HIS A 81 -0.48 -0.26 4.80
CA HIS A 81 -0.27 -0.13 3.34
C HIS A 81 0.41 -1.37 2.73
N ASP A 82 1.33 -1.97 3.48
CA ASP A 82 2.24 -3.00 2.99
C ASP A 82 1.79 -4.44 3.33
N LEU A 83 0.67 -4.59 4.04
CA LEU A 83 0.18 -5.89 4.52
C LEU A 83 -0.07 -6.90 3.39
N GLY A 84 -0.50 -6.39 2.24
CA GLY A 84 -0.85 -7.19 1.07
C GLY A 84 0.33 -7.60 0.18
N HIS A 85 1.56 -7.20 0.50
CA HIS A 85 2.69 -7.54 -0.36
C HIS A 85 3.01 -9.03 -0.36
N THR A 86 3.34 -9.52 -1.54
CA THR A 86 3.85 -10.87 -1.78
C THR A 86 5.27 -11.05 -1.23
N PRO A 87 5.72 -12.30 -1.04
CA PRO A 87 7.15 -12.59 -1.00
C PRO A 87 7.85 -12.01 -2.23
N PHE A 88 9.09 -11.55 -2.08
CA PHE A 88 9.88 -10.93 -3.15
C PHE A 88 9.28 -9.63 -3.73
N GLY A 89 8.38 -8.96 -2.99
CA GLY A 89 7.86 -7.64 -3.33
C GLY A 89 7.28 -7.55 -4.75
N HIS A 90 7.69 -6.53 -5.50
CA HIS A 90 7.16 -6.29 -6.85
C HIS A 90 7.44 -7.44 -7.84
N ALA A 91 8.49 -8.23 -7.64
CA ALA A 91 8.76 -9.40 -8.48
C ALA A 91 7.68 -10.48 -8.27
N GLY A 92 7.35 -10.77 -7.02
CA GLY A 92 6.28 -11.71 -6.67
C GLY A 92 4.91 -11.23 -7.12
N GLU A 93 4.63 -9.93 -6.98
CA GLU A 93 3.40 -9.31 -7.51
C GLU A 93 3.28 -9.50 -9.03
N LYS A 94 4.33 -9.19 -9.79
CA LYS A 94 4.33 -9.37 -11.25
C LYS A 94 4.12 -10.83 -11.64
N ALA A 95 4.77 -11.76 -10.94
CA ALA A 95 4.62 -13.19 -11.19
C ALA A 95 3.19 -13.68 -10.95
N LEU A 96 2.60 -13.35 -9.79
CA LEU A 96 1.21 -13.70 -9.48
C LEU A 96 0.23 -13.04 -10.44
N ASN A 97 0.44 -11.76 -10.77
CA ASN A 97 -0.41 -11.03 -11.70
C ASN A 97 -0.42 -11.71 -13.08
N LYS A 98 0.75 -12.15 -13.56
CA LYS A 98 0.88 -12.88 -14.83
C LYS A 98 0.14 -14.22 -14.81
N ILE A 99 0.32 -15.02 -13.74
CA ILE A 99 -0.31 -16.34 -13.61
C ILE A 99 -1.84 -16.20 -13.53
N LEU A 100 -2.34 -15.36 -12.62
CA LEU A 100 -3.78 -15.19 -12.41
C LEU A 100 -4.47 -14.55 -13.63
N THR A 101 -3.76 -13.71 -14.39
CA THR A 101 -4.26 -13.17 -15.66
C THR A 101 -4.23 -14.21 -16.78
N ALA A 102 -3.31 -15.17 -16.75
CA ALA A 102 -3.27 -16.26 -17.73
C ALA A 102 -4.38 -17.29 -17.44
N GLU A 103 -4.52 -17.71 -16.19
CA GLU A 103 -5.58 -18.63 -15.76
C GLU A 103 -6.98 -18.07 -16.02
N SER A 104 -7.18 -16.77 -15.81
CA SER A 104 -8.46 -16.13 -16.13
C SER A 104 -8.83 -16.29 -17.60
N LYS A 105 -7.88 -16.05 -18.51
CA LYS A 105 -8.05 -16.22 -19.97
C LYS A 105 -8.33 -17.67 -20.37
N VAL A 106 -7.80 -18.64 -19.64
CA VAL A 106 -7.98 -20.08 -19.91
C VAL A 106 -9.33 -20.57 -19.39
N LEU A 107 -9.74 -20.12 -18.20
CA LEU A 107 -10.99 -20.53 -17.56
C LEU A 107 -12.24 -19.84 -18.12
N ASP A 108 -12.09 -18.78 -18.92
CA ASP A 108 -13.20 -18.12 -19.60
C ASP A 108 -12.77 -17.48 -20.95
N PRO A 109 -12.93 -18.20 -22.08
CA PRO A 109 -12.62 -17.72 -23.43
C PRO A 109 -13.44 -16.47 -23.84
N GLY A 110 -14.56 -16.18 -23.15
CA GLY A 110 -15.39 -15.00 -23.35
C GLY A 110 -14.71 -13.68 -22.95
N ILE A 111 -13.68 -13.74 -22.09
CA ILE A 111 -12.92 -12.56 -21.63
C ILE A 111 -12.25 -11.82 -22.80
N ARG A 112 -11.92 -12.50 -23.91
CA ARG A 112 -11.35 -11.84 -25.11
C ARG A 112 -12.35 -10.88 -25.79
N LYS A 113 -13.66 -11.09 -25.67
CA LYS A 113 -14.71 -10.27 -26.32
C LYS A 113 -15.55 -9.44 -25.32
N GLU A 114 -15.56 -9.79 -24.03
CA GLU A 114 -16.52 -9.26 -23.05
C GLU A 114 -15.91 -8.34 -21.97
N ILE A 115 -15.01 -7.41 -22.32
CA ILE A 115 -14.86 -6.19 -21.50
C ILE A 115 -16.24 -5.46 -21.35
N GLY A 116 -17.19 -5.74 -22.24
CA GLY A 116 -18.56 -5.21 -22.22
C GLY A 116 -19.64 -6.02 -21.47
N LYS A 117 -19.39 -7.22 -20.92
CA LYS A 117 -20.47 -8.05 -20.30
C LYS A 117 -20.06 -8.72 -18.98
N LEU A 118 -19.66 -7.89 -18.01
CA LEU A 118 -19.23 -8.20 -16.63
C LEU A 118 -20.25 -8.94 -15.70
N LYS A 119 -21.34 -9.53 -16.20
CA LYS A 119 -22.41 -10.08 -15.32
C LYS A 119 -22.10 -11.45 -14.71
N LYS A 120 -21.24 -12.28 -15.31
CA LYS A 120 -21.00 -13.67 -14.86
C LYS A 120 -19.90 -13.84 -13.80
N LEU A 121 -19.16 -12.79 -13.45
CA LEU A 121 -18.02 -12.86 -12.52
C LEU A 121 -18.37 -12.63 -11.05
N LYS A 122 -19.66 -12.42 -10.75
CA LYS A 122 -20.17 -12.09 -9.42
C LYS A 122 -20.02 -13.21 -8.39
N SER A 123 -19.81 -14.47 -8.82
CA SER A 123 -19.88 -15.65 -7.93
C SER A 123 -18.53 -16.16 -7.42
N LYS A 124 -17.38 -15.63 -7.87
CA LYS A 124 -16.06 -16.10 -7.41
C LYS A 124 -15.50 -15.23 -6.27
N LYS A 125 -15.09 -15.87 -5.16
CA LYS A 125 -14.62 -15.24 -3.91
C LYS A 125 -13.32 -14.42 -4.04
N VAL A 126 -12.55 -14.62 -5.10
CA VAL A 126 -11.34 -13.86 -5.41
C VAL A 126 -11.44 -13.41 -6.87
N PRO A 127 -11.22 -12.12 -7.19
CA PRO A 127 -11.28 -11.67 -8.56
C PRO A 127 -10.07 -12.26 -9.30
N ILE A 128 -10.33 -13.26 -10.16
CA ILE A 128 -9.33 -13.94 -10.98
C ILE A 128 -8.94 -13.01 -12.15
N PHE A 129 -8.44 -11.80 -11.90
CA PHE A 129 -8.06 -10.86 -12.97
C PHE A 129 -6.68 -10.24 -12.75
N GLY A 130 -5.77 -11.01 -12.16
CA GLY A 130 -4.46 -10.54 -11.77
C GLY A 130 -4.25 -10.44 -10.26
N PHE A 131 -3.20 -9.72 -9.86
CA PHE A 131 -2.82 -9.52 -8.47
C PHE A 131 -2.35 -8.07 -8.27
N ASP A 132 -2.71 -7.49 -7.13
CA ASP A 132 -2.27 -6.17 -6.68
C ASP A 132 -2.16 -6.17 -5.15
N HIS A 133 -1.06 -5.65 -4.63
CA HIS A 133 -0.79 -5.66 -3.19
C HIS A 133 -1.75 -4.75 -2.41
N CYS A 134 -2.18 -3.59 -2.95
CA CYS A 134 -3.12 -2.70 -2.27
C CYS A 134 -4.48 -3.38 -2.10
N VAL A 135 -4.98 -4.02 -3.17
CA VAL A 135 -6.22 -4.81 -3.09
C VAL A 135 -6.05 -6.00 -2.16
N HIS A 136 -4.92 -6.68 -2.22
CA HIS A 136 -4.66 -7.79 -1.30
C HIS A 136 -4.60 -7.33 0.16
N ALA A 137 -4.07 -6.14 0.45
CA ALA A 137 -4.07 -5.56 1.79
C ALA A 137 -5.52 -5.37 2.31
N ILE A 138 -6.45 -4.95 1.46
CA ILE A 138 -7.88 -4.89 1.80
C ILE A 138 -8.46 -6.26 2.12
N GLU A 139 -8.10 -7.28 1.35
CA GLU A 139 -8.54 -8.65 1.63
C GLU A 139 -7.94 -9.15 2.97
N VAL A 140 -6.69 -8.77 3.27
CA VAL A 140 -6.04 -9.09 4.55
C VAL A 140 -6.83 -8.51 5.72
N VAL A 141 -7.06 -7.20 5.69
CA VAL A 141 -7.70 -6.49 6.81
C VAL A 141 -9.22 -6.67 6.87
N SER A 142 -9.88 -7.13 5.80
CA SER A 142 -11.35 -7.29 5.77
C SER A 142 -11.79 -8.74 5.93
N ARG A 143 -10.94 -9.75 5.64
CA ARG A 143 -11.39 -11.17 5.74
C ARG A 143 -10.34 -12.23 6.06
N ILE A 144 -9.07 -12.04 5.68
CA ILE A 144 -8.05 -13.11 5.82
C ILE A 144 -7.57 -13.19 7.26
N GLU A 145 -7.33 -12.06 7.93
CA GLU A 145 -7.04 -12.06 9.35
C GLU A 145 -8.19 -12.69 10.14
N LYS A 146 -7.88 -13.42 11.23
CA LYS A 146 -8.88 -14.17 12.01
C LYS A 146 -8.92 -13.80 13.49
N GLU A 147 -8.05 -12.90 13.92
CA GLU A 147 -7.94 -12.51 15.33
C GLU A 147 -9.23 -11.87 15.86
N TYR A 148 -9.98 -11.15 15.01
CA TYR A 148 -11.24 -10.48 15.37
C TYR A 148 -12.47 -11.18 14.80
N ASP A 149 -12.39 -12.47 14.45
CA ASP A 149 -13.51 -13.24 13.90
C ASP A 149 -14.69 -13.34 14.89
N HIS A 150 -14.38 -13.28 16.20
CA HIS A 150 -15.39 -13.21 17.27
C HIS A 150 -16.22 -11.91 17.25
N GLU A 151 -15.78 -10.87 16.55
CA GLU A 151 -16.55 -9.63 16.34
C GLU A 151 -17.26 -9.58 14.98
N THR A 152 -16.61 -10.07 13.91
CA THR A 152 -17.10 -9.90 12.54
C THR A 152 -17.85 -11.11 11.99
N HIS A 153 -17.61 -12.30 12.53
CA HIS A 153 -18.11 -13.58 12.01
C HIS A 153 -17.67 -13.94 10.58
N HIS A 154 -16.84 -13.12 9.94
CA HIS A 154 -16.33 -13.32 8.57
C HIS A 154 -14.81 -13.11 8.45
N GLY A 155 -14.11 -12.93 9.55
CA GLY A 155 -12.71 -12.52 9.62
C GLY A 155 -12.48 -11.03 9.41
N GLY A 156 -11.21 -10.65 9.23
CA GLY A 156 -10.73 -9.28 9.16
C GLY A 156 -10.38 -8.69 10.53
N LEU A 157 -9.89 -7.44 10.47
CA LEU A 157 -9.58 -6.60 11.62
C LEU A 157 -10.72 -5.61 11.94
N ASN A 158 -11.82 -5.67 11.18
CA ASN A 158 -12.99 -4.82 11.32
C ASN A 158 -12.65 -3.32 11.35
N LEU A 159 -11.72 -2.86 10.50
CA LEU A 159 -11.25 -1.47 10.50
C LEU A 159 -12.34 -0.48 10.07
N THR A 160 -12.15 0.80 10.37
CA THR A 160 -12.99 1.88 9.82
C THR A 160 -12.94 1.87 8.29
N PHE A 161 -13.96 2.45 7.66
CA PHE A 161 -13.97 2.56 6.21
C PHE A 161 -12.84 3.47 5.72
N ASP A 162 -12.59 4.56 6.43
CA ASP A 162 -11.60 5.57 6.07
C ASP A 162 -10.17 4.99 6.01
N VAL A 163 -9.79 4.19 6.99
CA VAL A 163 -8.48 3.51 7.00
C VAL A 163 -8.38 2.50 5.87
N ARG A 164 -9.40 1.68 5.63
CA ARG A 164 -9.40 0.72 4.50
C ARG A 164 -9.33 1.45 3.16
N ASN A 165 -10.11 2.52 2.99
CA ASN A 165 -10.09 3.34 1.79
C ASN A 165 -8.72 3.99 1.57
N GLY A 166 -8.09 4.46 2.65
CA GLY A 166 -6.72 4.99 2.61
C GLY A 166 -5.69 3.95 2.21
N ILE A 167 -5.73 2.73 2.80
CA ILE A 167 -4.84 1.62 2.43
C ILE A 167 -4.98 1.28 0.95
N LEU A 168 -6.20 1.23 0.41
CA LEU A 168 -6.41 0.94 -1.00
C LEU A 168 -5.89 2.06 -1.91
N LYS A 169 -6.08 3.33 -1.51
CA LYS A 169 -5.88 4.50 -2.37
C LYS A 169 -4.55 5.21 -2.18
N HIS A 170 -3.70 4.81 -1.24
CA HIS A 170 -2.42 5.48 -0.99
C HIS A 170 -1.47 5.45 -2.19
N MET A 171 -1.70 4.62 -3.22
CA MET A 171 -0.91 4.58 -4.45
C MET A 171 -1.60 5.26 -5.65
N CYS A 172 -2.79 5.83 -5.48
CA CYS A 172 -3.51 6.52 -6.53
C CYS A 172 -2.99 7.97 -6.70
N SER A 173 -2.39 8.27 -7.85
CA SER A 173 -2.16 9.66 -8.26
C SER A 173 -3.48 10.36 -8.59
N ARG A 174 -3.60 11.66 -8.30
CA ARG A 174 -4.79 12.47 -8.61
C ARG A 174 -5.12 12.50 -10.12
N GLU A 175 -4.19 12.13 -10.98
CA GLU A 175 -4.31 12.11 -12.44
C GLU A 175 -4.61 10.70 -13.02
N ASP A 176 -4.51 9.64 -12.22
CA ASP A 176 -4.72 8.25 -12.64
C ASP A 176 -6.22 7.93 -12.77
N THR A 177 -6.84 8.51 -13.78
CA THR A 177 -8.25 8.30 -14.18
C THR A 177 -8.44 7.13 -15.16
N LYS A 178 -7.34 6.61 -15.72
CA LYS A 178 -7.35 5.56 -16.74
C LYS A 178 -6.89 4.23 -16.17
N ILE A 179 -7.57 3.15 -16.56
CA ILE A 179 -7.17 1.78 -16.23
C ILE A 179 -5.82 1.49 -16.90
N LYS A 180 -4.76 1.36 -16.10
CA LYS A 180 -3.45 0.89 -16.61
C LYS A 180 -3.54 -0.61 -16.87
N LYS A 181 -3.30 -1.03 -18.12
CA LYS A 181 -3.41 -2.45 -18.56
C LYS A 181 -2.53 -3.41 -17.75
N GLU A 182 -1.42 -2.93 -17.22
CA GLU A 182 -0.44 -3.71 -16.45
C GLU A 182 -0.80 -3.87 -14.97
N ARG A 183 -1.70 -3.03 -14.46
CA ARG A 183 -2.16 -3.04 -13.06
C ARG A 183 -3.68 -2.85 -12.99
N PRO A 184 -4.46 -3.85 -13.44
CA PRO A 184 -5.92 -3.74 -13.51
C PRO A 184 -6.59 -3.53 -12.14
N PHE A 185 -5.91 -3.88 -11.05
CA PHE A 185 -6.39 -3.78 -9.68
C PHE A 185 -5.78 -2.65 -8.85
N SER A 186 -4.80 -1.91 -9.37
CA SER A 186 -4.21 -0.79 -8.63
C SER A 186 -4.98 0.53 -8.83
N ASN A 187 -5.99 0.53 -9.72
CA ASN A 187 -6.80 1.71 -10.01
C ASN A 187 -8.24 1.47 -9.52
N ILE A 188 -8.77 2.46 -8.81
CA ILE A 188 -10.13 2.42 -8.25
C ILE A 188 -11.19 2.05 -9.29
N PRO A 189 -11.18 2.59 -10.53
CA PRO A 189 -12.15 2.20 -11.56
C PRO A 189 -12.13 0.71 -11.94
N GLY A 190 -11.01 0.01 -11.76
CA GLY A 190 -10.89 -1.43 -12.02
C GLY A 190 -11.43 -2.27 -10.86
N VAL A 191 -11.18 -1.84 -9.63
CA VAL A 191 -11.56 -2.55 -8.39
C VAL A 191 -13.06 -2.41 -8.11
N VAL A 192 -13.63 -1.21 -8.26
CA VAL A 192 -15.03 -0.93 -7.90
C VAL A 192 -16.05 -1.59 -8.83
N LYS A 193 -15.60 -2.16 -9.96
CA LYS A 193 -16.44 -2.98 -10.85
C LYS A 193 -16.99 -4.23 -10.16
N PHE A 194 -16.36 -4.69 -9.09
CA PHE A 194 -16.84 -5.82 -8.31
C PHE A 194 -17.75 -5.33 -7.19
N ASP A 195 -18.92 -5.98 -7.04
CA ASP A 195 -19.94 -5.58 -6.06
C ASP A 195 -19.36 -5.45 -4.63
N LYS A 196 -18.38 -6.29 -4.27
CA LYS A 196 -17.71 -6.27 -2.95
C LYS A 196 -16.84 -5.05 -2.66
N TYR A 197 -16.50 -4.26 -3.67
CA TYR A 197 -15.65 -3.07 -3.52
C TYR A 197 -16.39 -1.78 -3.91
N LYS A 198 -17.69 -1.84 -4.16
CA LYS A 198 -18.49 -0.67 -4.55
C LYS A 198 -18.38 0.49 -3.56
N ASP A 199 -18.25 0.19 -2.28
CA ASP A 199 -18.10 1.21 -1.25
C ASP A 199 -16.82 2.06 -1.45
N PHE A 200 -15.81 1.54 -2.16
CA PHE A 200 -14.59 2.28 -2.49
C PHE A 200 -14.74 3.19 -3.73
N ASP A 201 -15.90 3.20 -4.40
CA ASP A 201 -16.24 4.08 -5.53
C ASP A 201 -16.52 5.51 -5.05
N THR A 202 -15.49 6.09 -4.45
CA THR A 202 -15.46 7.44 -3.90
C THR A 202 -14.23 8.18 -4.43
N ASN A 203 -14.14 9.47 -4.16
CA ASN A 203 -13.02 10.39 -4.40
C ASN A 203 -11.60 9.74 -4.32
N LYS A 204 -10.62 10.42 -4.95
CA LYS A 204 -9.17 10.18 -5.17
C LYS A 204 -8.29 9.84 -3.94
N GLY A 205 -8.87 9.36 -2.84
CA GLY A 205 -8.18 9.09 -1.56
C GLY A 205 -8.21 10.31 -0.64
N SER A 206 -8.16 10.08 0.67
CA SER A 206 -8.11 11.16 1.65
C SER A 206 -6.76 11.91 1.61
N LEU A 207 -6.66 13.06 2.27
CA LEU A 207 -5.39 13.77 2.39
C LEU A 207 -4.38 12.98 3.25
N GLU A 208 -4.87 12.23 4.24
CA GLU A 208 -4.06 11.29 5.03
C GLU A 208 -3.44 10.21 4.15
N ALA A 209 -4.22 9.62 3.22
CA ALA A 209 -3.70 8.64 2.26
C ALA A 209 -2.65 9.24 1.32
N GLN A 210 -2.80 10.52 0.94
CA GLN A 210 -1.80 11.25 0.15
C GLN A 210 -0.51 11.51 0.97
N CYS A 211 -0.61 11.75 2.28
CA CYS A 211 0.58 11.84 3.13
C CYS A 211 1.36 10.51 3.11
N VAL A 212 0.65 9.39 3.19
CA VAL A 212 1.26 8.05 3.08
C VAL A 212 1.89 7.82 1.72
N TYR A 213 1.25 8.24 0.62
CA TYR A 213 1.84 8.17 -0.73
C TYR A 213 3.22 8.81 -0.80
N PHE A 214 3.33 10.06 -0.32
CA PHE A 214 4.59 10.80 -0.39
C PHE A 214 5.63 10.21 0.57
N ALA A 215 5.23 9.86 1.79
CA ALA A 215 6.11 9.24 2.77
C ALA A 215 6.67 7.89 2.26
N ASP A 216 5.85 7.07 1.62
CA ASP A 216 6.28 5.82 0.99
C ASP A 216 7.37 6.05 -0.06
N LYS A 217 7.18 7.02 -0.96
CA LYS A 217 8.19 7.32 -2.01
C LYS A 217 9.50 7.85 -1.45
N VAL A 218 9.43 8.71 -0.42
CA VAL A 218 10.62 9.24 0.25
C VAL A 218 11.38 8.10 0.94
N THR A 219 10.68 7.29 1.72
CA THR A 219 11.26 6.19 2.50
C THR A 219 11.89 5.14 1.58
N TYR A 220 11.17 4.78 0.52
CA TYR A 220 11.62 3.82 -0.47
C TYR A 220 12.94 4.27 -1.12
N LEU A 221 12.99 5.51 -1.63
CA LEU A 221 14.18 6.03 -2.31
C LEU A 221 15.39 6.12 -1.37
N LEU A 222 15.20 6.69 -0.19
CA LEU A 222 16.29 6.87 0.76
C LEU A 222 16.79 5.54 1.31
N GLY A 223 15.86 4.62 1.62
CA GLY A 223 16.19 3.29 2.12
C GLY A 223 16.97 2.46 1.11
N ASP A 224 16.55 2.46 -0.16
CA ASP A 224 17.25 1.73 -1.21
C ASP A 224 18.66 2.30 -1.46
N ILE A 225 18.83 3.63 -1.39
CA ILE A 225 20.16 4.27 -1.51
C ILE A 225 21.04 3.87 -0.32
N GLU A 226 20.53 3.93 0.90
CA GLU A 226 21.27 3.58 2.10
C GLU A 226 21.74 2.12 2.08
N ASP A 227 20.83 1.18 1.77
CA ASP A 227 21.16 -0.24 1.66
C ASP A 227 22.10 -0.53 0.47
N SER A 228 21.99 0.23 -0.63
CA SER A 228 22.93 0.12 -1.76
C SER A 228 24.34 0.61 -1.41
N ILE A 229 24.46 1.64 -0.58
CA ILE A 229 25.75 2.09 -0.05
C ILE A 229 26.31 1.05 0.92
N ARG A 230 25.47 0.53 1.84
CA ARG A 230 25.85 -0.51 2.81
C ARG A 230 26.36 -1.78 2.11
N SER A 231 25.73 -2.18 1.01
CA SER A 231 26.12 -3.35 0.21
C SER A 231 27.32 -3.10 -0.73
N ASN A 232 27.91 -1.90 -0.72
CA ASN A 232 28.96 -1.47 -1.66
C ASN A 232 28.55 -1.57 -3.15
N ILE A 233 27.26 -1.59 -3.45
CA ILE A 233 26.75 -1.51 -4.84
C ILE A 233 26.90 -0.08 -5.37
N LEU A 234 26.66 0.91 -4.51
CA LEU A 234 26.85 2.34 -4.81
C LEU A 234 27.87 2.93 -3.84
N LYS A 235 28.80 3.73 -4.36
CA LYS A 235 29.69 4.54 -3.53
C LYS A 235 29.15 5.96 -3.38
N CYS A 236 29.37 6.56 -2.20
CA CYS A 236 29.01 7.96 -1.96
C CYS A 236 29.62 8.92 -3.00
N GLU A 237 30.82 8.62 -3.48
CA GLU A 237 31.52 9.37 -4.54
C GLU A 237 30.80 9.28 -5.88
N GLU A 238 30.16 8.14 -6.20
CA GLU A 238 29.39 7.98 -7.43
C GLU A 238 28.10 8.79 -7.40
N LEU A 239 27.55 9.09 -6.21
CA LEU A 239 26.42 9.99 -6.06
C LEU A 239 26.79 11.48 -6.14
N LYS A 240 28.07 11.81 -5.89
CA LYS A 240 28.59 13.20 -5.84
C LYS A 240 29.45 13.59 -7.05
N GLY A 241 30.03 12.63 -7.75
CA GLY A 241 31.10 12.81 -8.74
C GLY A 241 30.63 12.95 -10.19
N SER A 242 31.58 13.28 -11.07
CA SER A 242 31.39 13.72 -12.47
C SER A 242 30.58 12.81 -13.41
N LYS A 243 30.29 11.55 -13.04
CA LYS A 243 29.42 10.62 -13.78
C LYS A 243 28.00 10.50 -13.21
N GLY A 244 27.84 10.68 -11.91
CA GLY A 244 26.58 10.54 -11.20
C GLY A 244 26.17 11.88 -10.63
N ASP A 245 25.74 12.74 -11.53
CA ASP A 245 25.29 14.07 -11.22
C ASP A 245 23.88 14.09 -10.60
N PHE A 246 23.61 13.18 -9.67
CA PHE A 246 22.26 12.97 -9.14
C PHE A 246 21.79 14.18 -8.34
N TYR A 247 22.59 14.62 -7.36
CA TYR A 247 22.23 15.75 -6.51
C TYR A 247 22.18 17.07 -7.26
N ARG A 248 23.15 17.39 -8.14
CA ARG A 248 23.07 18.64 -8.92
C ARG A 248 21.91 18.61 -9.92
N LYS A 249 21.59 17.49 -10.58
CA LYS A 249 20.35 17.39 -11.39
C LYS A 249 19.09 17.62 -10.55
N LEU A 250 19.07 17.12 -9.32
CA LEU A 250 17.95 17.31 -8.40
C LEU A 250 17.86 18.79 -7.98
N GLU A 251 18.98 19.41 -7.61
CA GLU A 251 19.06 20.82 -7.27
C GLU A 251 18.69 21.73 -8.44
N GLU A 252 19.14 21.43 -9.66
CA GLU A 252 18.77 22.17 -10.88
C GLU A 252 17.27 22.04 -11.16
N LYS A 253 16.73 20.81 -11.12
CA LYS A 253 15.32 20.55 -11.38
C LYS A 253 14.40 21.22 -10.37
N TYR A 254 14.81 21.28 -9.10
CA TYR A 254 14.00 21.83 -8.01
C TYR A 254 14.52 23.18 -7.48
N LYS A 255 15.37 23.87 -8.25
CA LYS A 255 15.99 25.16 -7.85
C LYS A 255 14.94 26.20 -7.42
N GLY A 256 13.78 26.22 -8.08
CA GLY A 256 12.67 27.13 -7.78
C GLY A 256 11.86 26.79 -6.52
N TYR A 257 12.06 25.62 -5.90
CA TYR A 257 11.35 25.22 -4.68
C TYR A 257 12.08 25.63 -3.40
N ARG A 258 13.39 25.89 -3.45
CA ARG A 258 14.18 26.41 -2.31
C ARG A 258 13.99 27.92 -2.06
N GLY A 259 13.21 28.62 -2.90
CA GLY A 259 13.16 30.09 -2.93
C GLY A 259 11.91 30.75 -2.37
N LYS A 260 11.17 30.11 -1.45
CA LYS A 260 10.06 30.75 -0.71
C LYS A 260 10.17 30.39 0.77
N GLU A 261 11.25 30.82 1.39
CA GLU A 261 11.28 30.99 2.84
C GLU A 261 10.50 32.29 3.15
N GLU A 262 9.32 32.14 3.75
CA GLU A 262 8.67 33.20 4.55
C GLU A 262 8.96 32.93 6.03
#